data_AF-A0A812TCC4-F1
#
_entry.id   AF-A0A812TCC4-F1
#
_cell.length_a   1.000
_cell.length_b   1.000
_cell.length_c   1.000
_cell.angle_alpha   90.00
_cell.angle_beta   90.00
_cell.angle_gamma   90.00
#
_symmetry.space_group_name_H-M   'P 1'
#
loop_
_entity.id
_entity.type
_entity.pdbx_description
1 polymer ?
#
loop_
_entity_poly.entity_id
_entity_poly.type
_entity_poly.pdbx_seq_one_letter_code
_entity_poly.pdbx_strand_id
1 'polypeptide(L)'
;MPSLFSLADQQDLPRSMTKCPPEIRVNEWNGRIGNHYFQVSQAVVAALLCHITHVKFPPHIYMQVGGRNYQQQDGLLDMPEDLTLPAGLRRHEDLNIPISCPMYNNHTWYQHHCRMVPAWHHRQVMKAFLRPYLGKTLANLVQAPRDVGTDRVLTIHLRADDVHRWNKGEYEWGQPPCSMYQKIIAEFGYRSMQIVAKTNPVTRRSDAACDGWLVDYGRDLSAMIRAQNLVLAFSSLSLSAALLSNELQVMYRRRDAQWYSILHSIINCNVWTGVTMYEYNTSLQQDNQTGSASEWLKTFPPEQITGPFTCQHGSEIKPEI
;
A
#
# COMPACT_ATOMS: atom_id res chain seq x y z
N MET A 1 -20.28 -23.54 1.75
CA MET A 1 -19.54 -22.26 1.76
C MET A 1 -20.27 -21.31 2.69
N PRO A 2 -19.62 -20.66 3.67
CA PRO A 2 -20.32 -19.74 4.56
C PRO A 2 -20.81 -18.55 3.74
N SER A 3 -22.10 -18.25 3.84
CA SER A 3 -22.72 -17.03 3.34
C SER A 3 -22.11 -15.86 4.13
N LEU A 4 -21.06 -15.28 3.58
CA LEU A 4 -20.57 -13.97 3.98
C LEU A 4 -21.59 -12.95 3.45
N PHE A 5 -22.03 -12.04 4.32
CA PHE A 5 -22.86 -10.86 4.03
C PHE A 5 -24.38 -11.08 4.04
N SER A 6 -24.96 -11.02 5.25
CA SER A 6 -26.36 -10.65 5.47
C SER A 6 -26.39 -9.37 6.29
N LEU A 7 -26.83 -8.28 5.67
CA LEU A 7 -27.45 -7.12 6.31
C LEU A 7 -28.57 -6.63 5.38
N ALA A 8 -29.64 -6.16 6.02
CA ALA A 8 -30.94 -5.82 5.47
C ALA A 8 -31.05 -4.33 5.11
N ASP A 9 -31.98 -4.07 4.18
CA ASP A 9 -32.60 -2.79 3.84
C ASP A 9 -31.71 -1.54 3.75
N GLN A 10 -31.47 -1.03 2.54
CA GLN A 10 -31.55 0.41 2.29
C GLN A 10 -31.66 0.81 0.81
N GLN A 11 -32.32 1.96 0.63
CA GLN A 11 -32.82 2.57 -0.59
C GLN A 11 -31.71 3.31 -1.38
N ASP A 12 -31.99 3.47 -2.68
CA ASP A 12 -31.24 4.19 -3.71
C ASP A 12 -30.29 5.31 -3.21
N LEU A 13 -28.98 5.02 -3.18
CA LEU A 13 -27.97 6.07 -3.06
C LEU A 13 -27.96 6.98 -4.30
N PRO A 14 -27.81 8.31 -4.13
CA PRO A 14 -27.65 9.24 -5.24
C PRO A 14 -26.35 8.96 -6.00
N ARG A 15 -26.47 8.74 -7.31
CA ARG A 15 -25.32 8.58 -8.22
C ARG A 15 -24.41 9.81 -8.11
N SER A 16 -23.10 9.59 -8.05
CA SER A 16 -22.11 10.64 -8.21
C SER A 16 -22.46 11.49 -9.45
N MET A 17 -22.43 12.82 -9.34
CA MET A 17 -22.61 13.72 -10.50
C MET A 17 -21.47 13.59 -11.53
N THR A 18 -20.44 12.79 -11.23
CA THR A 18 -19.34 12.49 -12.14
C THR A 18 -19.82 11.57 -13.27
N LYS A 19 -19.67 12.01 -14.52
CA LYS A 19 -19.94 11.15 -15.69
C LYS A 19 -19.01 9.95 -15.67
N CYS A 20 -19.56 8.76 -15.42
CA CYS A 20 -18.83 7.51 -15.57
C CYS A 20 -18.46 7.27 -17.04
N PRO A 21 -17.23 6.81 -17.32
CA PRO A 21 -16.80 6.46 -18.66
C PRO A 21 -17.52 5.19 -19.14
N PRO A 22 -17.59 4.93 -20.46
CA PRO A 22 -18.16 3.68 -20.97
C PRO A 22 -17.27 2.45 -20.69
N GLU A 23 -15.98 2.65 -20.43
CA GLU A 23 -14.99 1.59 -20.19
C GLU A 23 -13.93 2.08 -19.18
N ILE A 24 -13.46 1.20 -18.30
CA ILE A 24 -12.26 1.43 -17.49
C ILE A 24 -11.10 0.65 -18.10
N ARG A 25 -9.99 1.34 -18.36
CA ARG A 25 -8.80 0.78 -18.99
C ARG A 25 -7.53 1.30 -18.32
N VAL A 26 -6.63 0.40 -17.97
CA VAL A 26 -5.24 0.70 -17.66
C VAL A 26 -4.44 0.56 -18.97
N ASN A 27 -3.97 1.68 -19.52
CA ASN A 27 -3.34 1.69 -20.86
C ASN A 27 -1.92 1.11 -20.87
N GLU A 28 -1.18 1.28 -19.78
CA GLU A 28 0.18 0.77 -19.59
C GLU A 28 0.44 0.47 -18.11
N TRP A 29 1.38 -0.43 -17.85
CA TRP A 29 1.91 -0.68 -16.53
C TRP A 29 2.97 0.37 -16.20
N ASN A 30 2.77 1.14 -15.13
CA ASN A 30 3.68 2.23 -14.78
C ASN A 30 4.34 1.97 -13.43
N GLY A 31 5.67 2.01 -13.40
CA GLY A 31 6.44 1.85 -12.17
C GLY A 31 6.77 0.40 -11.83
N ARG A 32 6.89 0.10 -10.54
CA ARG A 32 7.27 -1.24 -10.04
C ARG A 32 6.02 -2.04 -9.66
N ILE A 33 6.19 -3.30 -9.25
CA ILE A 33 5.06 -4.19 -8.93
C ILE A 33 4.04 -3.61 -7.93
N GLY A 34 4.51 -2.84 -6.93
CA GLY A 34 3.62 -2.14 -6.00
C GLY A 34 2.70 -1.11 -6.69
N ASN A 35 3.19 -0.43 -7.73
CA ASN A 35 2.37 0.46 -8.55
C ASN A 35 1.34 -0.32 -9.38
N HIS A 36 1.70 -1.49 -9.92
CA HIS A 36 0.79 -2.29 -10.73
C HIS A 36 -0.40 -2.78 -9.89
N TYR A 37 -0.14 -3.26 -8.67
CA TYR A 37 -1.20 -3.62 -7.73
C TYR A 37 -2.12 -2.44 -7.41
N PHE A 38 -1.56 -1.24 -7.29
CA PHE A 38 -2.33 -0.01 -7.11
C PHE A 38 -3.18 0.30 -8.34
N GLN A 39 -2.61 0.24 -9.55
CA GLN A 39 -3.35 0.46 -10.79
C GLN A 39 -4.54 -0.51 -10.91
N VAL A 40 -4.36 -1.80 -10.59
CA VAL A 40 -5.44 -2.79 -10.55
C VAL A 40 -6.51 -2.41 -9.52
N SER A 41 -6.11 -2.16 -8.26
CA SER A 41 -7.06 -1.83 -7.21
C SER A 41 -7.88 -0.58 -7.54
N GLN A 42 -7.23 0.47 -8.04
CA GLN A 42 -7.88 1.74 -8.36
C GLN A 42 -8.81 1.62 -9.56
N ALA A 43 -8.40 0.92 -10.62
CA ALA A 43 -9.24 0.68 -11.78
C ALA A 43 -10.48 -0.14 -11.43
N VAL A 44 -10.33 -1.20 -10.62
CA VAL A 44 -11.47 -2.03 -10.19
C VAL A 44 -12.40 -1.27 -9.26
N VAL A 45 -11.88 -0.46 -8.31
CA VAL A 45 -12.71 0.42 -7.48
C VAL A 45 -13.51 1.39 -8.35
N ALA A 46 -12.87 2.05 -9.32
CA ALA A 46 -13.56 2.96 -10.24
C ALA A 46 -14.65 2.24 -11.06
N ALA A 47 -14.37 1.04 -11.56
CA ALA A 47 -15.34 0.23 -12.31
C ALA A 47 -16.55 -0.16 -11.45
N LEU A 48 -16.32 -0.57 -10.19
CA LEU A 48 -17.39 -0.91 -9.25
C LEU A 48 -18.27 0.30 -8.92
N LEU A 49 -17.66 1.47 -8.69
CA LEU A 49 -18.38 2.72 -8.42
C LEU A 49 -19.16 3.22 -9.66
N CYS A 50 -18.70 2.89 -10.86
CA CYS A 50 -19.35 3.24 -12.12
C CYS A 50 -20.25 2.16 -12.71
N HIS A 51 -20.45 1.04 -12.00
CA HIS A 51 -21.23 -0.11 -12.48
C HIS A 51 -20.76 -0.66 -13.84
N ILE A 52 -19.45 -0.58 -14.10
CA ILE A 52 -18.81 -1.14 -15.29
C ILE A 52 -18.39 -2.58 -14.98
N THR A 53 -18.77 -3.53 -15.82
CA THR A 53 -18.53 -4.97 -15.57
C THR A 53 -17.21 -5.48 -16.13
N HIS A 54 -16.44 -4.64 -16.82
CA HIS A 54 -15.16 -5.03 -17.43
C HIS A 54 -14.08 -4.00 -17.14
N VAL A 55 -12.90 -4.48 -16.77
CA VAL A 55 -11.69 -3.66 -16.63
C VAL A 55 -10.62 -4.21 -17.55
N LYS A 56 -10.12 -3.36 -18.45
CA LYS A 56 -9.05 -3.75 -19.38
C LYS A 56 -7.69 -3.37 -18.83
N PHE A 57 -6.76 -4.31 -18.92
CA PHE A 57 -5.37 -4.14 -18.51
C PHE A 57 -4.44 -4.26 -19.73
N PRO A 58 -3.25 -3.65 -19.68
CA PRO A 58 -2.27 -3.84 -20.72
C PRO A 58 -1.77 -5.29 -20.67
N PRO A 59 -1.43 -5.87 -21.83
CA PRO A 59 -0.78 -7.18 -21.84
C PRO A 59 0.48 -7.17 -20.98
N HIS A 60 0.73 -8.23 -20.22
CA HIS A 60 1.99 -8.44 -19.51
C HIS A 60 3.16 -8.83 -20.44
N ILE A 61 2.95 -8.76 -21.78
CA ILE A 61 3.98 -9.03 -22.79
C ILE A 61 5.23 -8.24 -22.43
N TYR A 62 6.40 -8.89 -22.51
CA TYR A 62 7.75 -8.35 -22.31
C TYR A 62 7.95 -7.03 -23.10
N MET A 63 7.43 -5.94 -22.55
CA MET A 63 7.57 -4.63 -23.13
C MET A 63 8.99 -4.15 -22.80
N GLN A 64 9.91 -4.43 -23.72
CA GLN A 64 11.18 -3.70 -23.83
C GLN A 64 10.89 -2.27 -24.26
N VAL A 65 10.24 -1.47 -23.41
CA VAL A 65 10.10 -0.03 -23.68
C VAL A 65 11.44 0.62 -23.35
N GLY A 66 12.24 0.87 -24.39
CA GLY A 66 13.51 1.60 -24.30
C GLY A 66 14.70 0.83 -23.75
N GLY A 67 14.78 -0.50 -23.95
CA GLY A 67 15.94 -1.32 -23.56
C GLY A 67 16.15 -1.47 -22.04
N ARG A 68 15.34 -0.79 -21.22
CA ARG A 68 15.19 -1.13 -19.80
C ARG A 68 14.22 -2.29 -19.74
N ASN A 69 14.76 -3.48 -19.63
CA ASN A 69 13.93 -4.60 -19.22
C ASN A 69 13.26 -4.20 -17.89
N TYR A 70 11.93 -4.13 -17.86
CA TYR A 70 11.17 -4.33 -16.62
C TYR A 70 11.30 -5.81 -16.17
N GLN A 71 12.54 -6.33 -16.29
CA GLN A 71 12.99 -7.67 -15.97
C GLN A 71 12.62 -7.93 -14.52
N GLN A 72 11.98 -9.09 -14.29
CA GLN A 72 11.69 -9.70 -12.99
C GLN A 72 10.37 -9.30 -12.30
N GLN A 73 9.29 -9.06 -13.05
CA GLN A 73 7.95 -9.21 -12.48
C GLN A 73 7.28 -10.56 -12.82
N ASP A 74 7.96 -11.40 -13.60
CA ASP A 74 7.47 -12.73 -13.97
C ASP A 74 7.08 -13.53 -12.73
N GLY A 75 5.82 -13.97 -12.70
CA GLY A 75 5.29 -14.76 -11.60
C GLY A 75 4.97 -13.98 -10.31
N LEU A 76 4.93 -12.63 -10.36
CA LEU A 76 4.39 -11.81 -9.26
C LEU A 76 2.92 -11.45 -9.48
N LEU A 77 2.51 -11.15 -10.71
CA LEU A 77 1.14 -10.81 -11.09
C LEU A 77 0.84 -11.35 -12.49
N ASP A 78 -0.17 -12.22 -12.58
CA ASP A 78 -0.65 -12.83 -13.81
C ASP A 78 -2.05 -12.29 -14.14
N MET A 79 -2.16 -10.95 -14.29
CA MET A 79 -3.46 -10.28 -14.49
C MET A 79 -3.99 -10.50 -15.92
N PRO A 80 -5.28 -10.86 -16.12
CA PRO A 80 -5.86 -10.95 -17.45
C PRO A 80 -5.99 -9.58 -18.11
N GLU A 81 -5.90 -9.53 -19.44
CA GLU A 81 -6.11 -8.31 -20.23
C GLU A 81 -7.55 -7.78 -20.15
N ASP A 82 -8.52 -8.66 -19.90
CA ASP A 82 -9.93 -8.32 -19.67
C ASP A 82 -10.40 -9.02 -18.39
N LEU A 83 -10.58 -8.22 -17.33
CA LEU A 83 -11.14 -8.68 -16.08
C LEU A 83 -12.66 -8.46 -16.10
N THR A 84 -13.42 -9.54 -16.07
CA THR A 84 -14.87 -9.48 -15.86
C THR A 84 -15.20 -9.39 -14.37
N LEU A 85 -15.92 -8.35 -13.97
CA LEU A 85 -16.46 -8.18 -12.63
C LEU A 85 -17.82 -8.89 -12.53
N PRO A 86 -18.07 -9.71 -11.50
CA PRO A 86 -19.33 -10.43 -11.34
C PRO A 86 -20.54 -9.50 -11.38
N ALA A 87 -21.52 -9.84 -12.22
CA ALA A 87 -22.81 -9.18 -12.18
C ALA A 87 -23.46 -9.41 -10.81
N GLY A 88 -23.98 -8.35 -10.20
CA GLY A 88 -24.66 -8.47 -8.90
C GLY A 88 -23.72 -8.75 -7.72
N LEU A 89 -22.40 -8.54 -7.85
CA LEU A 89 -21.56 -8.26 -6.67
C LEU A 89 -22.32 -7.18 -5.90
N ARG A 90 -22.84 -7.51 -4.69
CA ARG A 90 -23.73 -6.63 -3.92
C ARG A 90 -23.16 -5.24 -4.03
N ARG A 91 -23.89 -4.40 -4.77
CA ARG A 91 -23.44 -3.08 -5.14
C ARG A 91 -22.98 -2.44 -3.84
N HIS A 92 -21.88 -1.71 -3.88
CA HIS A 92 -21.40 -0.99 -2.71
C HIS A 92 -22.31 0.20 -2.41
N GLU A 93 -23.62 -0.06 -2.36
CA GLU A 93 -24.72 0.84 -2.02
C GLU A 93 -24.64 1.29 -0.55
N ASP A 94 -23.75 0.70 0.25
CA ASP A 94 -23.42 1.19 1.60
C ASP A 94 -22.24 2.18 1.58
N LEU A 95 -21.49 2.27 0.47
CA LEU A 95 -20.45 3.29 0.33
C LEU A 95 -21.11 4.59 -0.11
N ASN A 96 -21.06 5.60 0.76
CA ASN A 96 -21.18 6.99 0.32
C ASN A 96 -20.10 7.22 -0.75
N ILE A 97 -20.52 7.18 -2.02
CA ILE A 97 -19.64 7.27 -3.17
C ILE A 97 -18.84 8.58 -3.04
N PRO A 98 -17.51 8.54 -3.17
CA PRO A 98 -16.75 9.75 -3.09
C PRO A 98 -17.17 10.80 -4.11
N ILE A 99 -17.03 12.06 -3.71
CA ILE A 99 -17.42 13.24 -4.47
C ILE A 99 -16.69 13.34 -5.83
N SER A 100 -15.57 12.62 -6.03
CA SER A 100 -14.85 12.62 -7.30
C SER A 100 -14.08 11.32 -7.58
N CYS A 101 -14.33 10.75 -8.75
CA CYS A 101 -13.40 9.90 -9.47
C CYS A 101 -12.81 10.70 -10.65
N PRO A 102 -11.58 10.41 -11.11
CA PRO A 102 -10.99 11.11 -12.24
C PRO A 102 -11.89 11.01 -13.48
N MET A 103 -12.10 12.13 -14.17
CA MET A 103 -12.85 12.15 -15.43
C MET A 103 -12.04 11.58 -16.60
N TYR A 104 -10.71 11.62 -16.51
CA TYR A 104 -9.81 11.21 -17.59
C TYR A 104 -9.04 9.95 -17.18
N ASN A 105 -9.40 8.84 -17.82
CA ASN A 105 -8.85 7.50 -17.62
C ASN A 105 -7.49 7.32 -18.32
N ASN A 106 -6.50 8.13 -17.94
CA ASN A 106 -5.15 7.95 -18.48
C ASN A 106 -4.38 6.86 -17.71
N HIS A 107 -3.19 6.53 -18.21
CA HIS A 107 -2.28 5.52 -17.70
C HIS A 107 -1.83 5.71 -16.24
N THR A 108 -2.18 6.82 -15.59
CA THR A 108 -1.75 7.14 -14.23
C THR A 108 -2.81 6.83 -13.17
N TRP A 109 -3.47 5.66 -13.25
CA TRP A 109 -4.37 5.17 -12.18
C TRP A 109 -3.72 5.14 -10.78
N TYR A 110 -2.39 5.22 -10.69
CA TYR A 110 -1.67 5.40 -9.42
C TYR A 110 -1.65 6.86 -8.91
N GLN A 111 -1.78 7.87 -9.77
CA GLN A 111 -1.82 9.31 -9.43
C GLN A 111 -3.24 9.88 -9.42
N HIS A 112 -4.07 9.44 -10.36
CA HIS A 112 -5.46 9.87 -10.48
C HIS A 112 -6.37 8.69 -10.13
N HIS A 113 -7.03 8.79 -9.00
CA HIS A 113 -7.93 7.75 -8.48
C HIS A 113 -9.12 8.39 -7.76
N CYS A 114 -10.13 7.58 -7.47
CA CYS A 114 -11.27 8.00 -6.66
C CYS A 114 -10.77 8.39 -5.25
N ARG A 115 -11.03 9.64 -4.85
CA ARG A 115 -10.64 10.13 -3.53
C ARG A 115 -11.54 9.54 -2.45
N MET A 116 -11.17 9.64 -1.17
CA MET A 116 -12.04 9.26 -0.02
C MET A 116 -12.63 7.85 -0.07
N VAL A 117 -12.04 6.91 -0.82
CA VAL A 117 -12.42 5.51 -0.77
C VAL A 117 -11.83 4.89 0.50
N PRO A 118 -12.62 4.28 1.39
CA PRO A 118 -12.10 3.70 2.61
C PRO A 118 -11.08 2.58 2.36
N ALA A 119 -10.06 2.48 3.22
CA ALA A 119 -9.00 1.47 3.13
C ALA A 119 -9.55 0.03 3.04
N TRP A 120 -10.59 -0.25 3.82
CA TRP A 120 -11.22 -1.56 3.86
C TRP A 120 -11.81 -1.97 2.50
N HIS A 121 -12.27 -1.01 1.69
CA HIS A 121 -12.86 -1.27 0.39
C HIS A 121 -11.77 -1.64 -0.62
N HIS A 122 -10.66 -0.89 -0.65
CA HIS A 122 -9.48 -1.27 -1.42
C HIS A 122 -8.97 -2.66 -1.07
N ARG A 123 -8.98 -3.01 0.22
CA ARG A 123 -8.61 -4.35 0.68
C ARG A 123 -9.54 -5.42 0.14
N GLN A 124 -10.86 -5.22 0.18
CA GLN A 124 -11.82 -6.17 -0.39
C GLN A 124 -11.57 -6.37 -1.88
N VAL A 125 -11.37 -5.27 -2.62
CA VAL A 125 -11.05 -5.31 -4.05
C VAL A 125 -9.75 -6.06 -4.32
N MET A 126 -8.66 -5.74 -3.62
CA MET A 126 -7.40 -6.45 -3.78
C MET A 126 -7.53 -7.94 -3.46
N LYS A 127 -8.29 -8.31 -2.42
CA LYS A 127 -8.51 -9.72 -2.09
C LYS A 127 -9.36 -10.47 -3.10
N ALA A 128 -10.39 -9.84 -3.65
CA ALA A 128 -11.32 -10.48 -4.57
C ALA A 128 -10.78 -10.54 -6.01
N PHE A 129 -10.12 -9.48 -6.47
CA PHE A 129 -9.80 -9.26 -7.88
C PHE A 129 -8.31 -9.24 -8.22
N LEU A 130 -7.43 -9.13 -7.22
CA LEU A 130 -5.98 -9.14 -7.46
C LEU A 130 -5.35 -10.41 -6.90
N ARG A 131 -5.69 -10.81 -5.67
CA ARG A 131 -5.14 -11.99 -5.00
C ARG A 131 -5.23 -13.29 -5.83
N PRO A 132 -6.34 -13.59 -6.54
CA PRO A 132 -6.42 -14.78 -7.40
C PRO A 132 -5.41 -14.80 -8.55
N TYR A 133 -4.92 -13.63 -8.94
CA TYR A 133 -3.96 -13.44 -10.03
C TYR A 133 -2.55 -13.13 -9.52
N LEU A 134 -2.27 -13.32 -8.22
CA LEU A 134 -0.88 -13.36 -7.77
C LEU A 134 -0.20 -14.52 -8.49
N GLY A 135 0.99 -14.26 -9.04
CA GLY A 135 1.68 -15.31 -9.76
C GLY A 135 2.04 -16.49 -8.85
N LYS A 136 2.13 -17.67 -9.44
CA LYS A 136 2.16 -18.96 -8.72
C LYS A 136 3.18 -19.00 -7.58
N THR A 137 4.38 -18.48 -7.79
CA THR A 137 5.44 -18.45 -6.78
C THR A 137 5.02 -17.64 -5.56
N LEU A 138 4.52 -16.42 -5.76
CA LEU A 138 4.07 -15.56 -4.69
C LEU A 138 2.82 -16.11 -4.01
N ALA A 139 1.87 -16.65 -4.78
CA ALA A 139 0.66 -17.27 -4.24
C ALA A 139 1.00 -18.44 -3.30
N ASN A 140 1.93 -19.32 -3.69
CA ASN A 140 2.39 -20.42 -2.86
C ASN A 140 3.04 -19.93 -1.56
N LEU A 141 3.93 -18.95 -1.63
CA LEU A 141 4.60 -18.39 -0.45
C LEU A 141 3.58 -17.75 0.52
N VAL A 142 2.61 -17.02 -0.01
CA VAL A 142 1.56 -16.35 0.78
C VAL A 142 0.58 -17.35 1.42
N GLN A 143 0.43 -18.54 0.84
CA GLN A 143 -0.43 -19.62 1.37
C GLN A 143 0.34 -20.60 2.27
N ALA A 144 1.67 -20.49 2.34
CA ALA A 144 2.48 -21.39 3.14
C ALA A 144 2.09 -21.31 4.63
N PRO A 145 2.09 -22.46 5.35
CA PRO A 145 1.83 -22.49 6.78
C PRO A 145 2.71 -21.47 7.53
N ARG A 146 2.13 -20.84 8.55
CA ARG A 146 2.89 -19.90 9.37
C ARG A 146 3.91 -20.65 10.22
N ASP A 147 5.06 -20.03 10.37
CA ASP A 147 6.01 -20.43 11.38
C ASP A 147 5.49 -20.02 12.76
N VAL A 148 5.81 -20.81 13.78
CA VAL A 148 5.42 -20.51 15.16
C VAL A 148 6.24 -19.31 15.65
N GLY A 149 5.58 -18.32 16.29
CA GLY A 149 6.23 -17.16 16.89
C GLY A 149 6.35 -15.92 15.98
N THR A 150 5.67 -15.88 14.84
CA THR A 150 5.64 -14.70 13.96
C THR A 150 4.91 -13.50 14.57
N ASP A 151 4.16 -13.70 15.66
CA ASP A 151 3.42 -12.66 16.37
C ASP A 151 4.34 -11.62 17.04
N ARG A 152 5.59 -12.00 17.31
CA ARG A 152 6.63 -11.12 17.89
C ARG A 152 7.64 -10.59 16.88
N VAL A 153 7.36 -10.76 15.59
CA VAL A 153 8.19 -10.24 14.48
C VAL A 153 7.60 -8.93 13.98
N LEU A 154 8.43 -7.88 13.94
CA LEU A 154 8.12 -6.63 13.27
C LEU A 154 8.67 -6.66 11.84
N THR A 155 7.79 -6.60 10.85
CA THR A 155 8.20 -6.50 9.45
C THR A 155 8.35 -5.03 9.06
N ILE A 156 9.52 -4.66 8.54
CA ILE A 156 9.86 -3.28 8.18
C ILE A 156 10.20 -3.24 6.69
N HIS A 157 9.44 -2.47 5.92
CA HIS A 157 9.80 -2.17 4.54
C HIS A 157 10.68 -0.93 4.48
N LEU A 158 11.90 -1.05 3.97
CA LEU A 158 12.78 0.09 3.71
C LEU A 158 12.87 0.33 2.21
N ARG A 159 12.28 1.42 1.75
CA ARG A 159 12.42 1.81 0.34
C ARG A 159 13.84 2.33 0.09
N ALA A 160 14.48 1.87 -0.98
CA ALA A 160 15.85 2.23 -1.36
C ALA A 160 15.96 2.54 -2.88
N ASP A 161 17.16 2.92 -3.30
CA ASP A 161 17.61 3.39 -4.62
C ASP A 161 16.96 4.64 -5.20
N ASP A 162 15.66 4.57 -5.52
CA ASP A 162 15.02 5.54 -6.40
C ASP A 162 14.65 6.84 -5.67
N VAL A 163 14.51 6.71 -4.35
CA VAL A 163 14.19 7.77 -3.42
C VAL A 163 15.25 8.88 -3.42
N HIS A 164 16.54 8.51 -3.52
CA HIS A 164 17.66 9.46 -3.54
C HIS A 164 17.81 10.19 -4.90
N ARG A 165 17.31 9.58 -5.98
CA ARG A 165 17.59 10.04 -7.36
C ARG A 165 16.56 11.03 -7.89
N TRP A 166 15.33 10.97 -7.43
CA TRP A 166 14.26 11.83 -7.91
C TRP A 166 14.05 13.05 -7.02
N ASN A 167 13.79 14.20 -7.66
CA ASN A 167 13.43 15.47 -7.01
C ASN A 167 14.30 15.87 -5.81
N LYS A 168 15.63 15.68 -5.88
CA LYS A 168 16.57 16.03 -4.80
C LYS A 168 16.23 15.38 -3.43
N GLY A 169 15.71 14.15 -3.45
CA GLY A 169 15.39 13.41 -2.21
C GLY A 169 14.02 13.74 -1.61
N GLU A 170 13.12 14.39 -2.36
CA GLU A 170 11.76 14.71 -1.89
C GLU A 170 11.02 13.49 -1.31
N TYR A 171 11.15 12.32 -1.96
CA TYR A 171 10.49 11.09 -1.50
C TYR A 171 11.15 10.48 -0.25
N GLU A 172 12.39 10.85 0.08
CA GLU A 172 13.10 10.32 1.26
C GLU A 172 12.54 10.89 2.54
N TRP A 173 12.14 12.16 2.46
CA TRP A 173 11.41 12.82 3.52
C TRP A 173 10.06 12.16 3.83
N GLY A 174 9.53 11.29 2.95
CA GLY A 174 8.34 10.50 3.24
C GLY A 174 8.59 9.30 4.15
N GLN A 175 9.85 8.88 4.32
CA GLN A 175 10.17 7.66 5.07
C GLN A 175 10.23 7.91 6.58
N PRO A 176 9.89 6.90 7.41
CA PRO A 176 10.16 6.96 8.84
C PRO A 176 11.67 7.01 9.13
N PRO A 177 12.13 7.86 10.06
CA PRO A 177 13.51 7.87 10.51
C PRO A 177 13.82 6.61 11.33
N CYS A 178 15.11 6.26 11.43
CA CYS A 178 15.55 5.02 12.07
C CYS A 178 15.14 4.95 13.56
N SER A 179 15.16 6.09 14.24
CA SER A 179 14.70 6.24 15.63
C SER A 179 13.22 5.93 15.83
N MET A 180 12.37 6.09 14.80
CA MET A 180 10.96 5.68 14.87
C MET A 180 10.82 4.17 14.92
N TYR A 181 11.60 3.43 14.12
CA TYR A 181 11.61 1.97 14.19
C TYR A 181 12.08 1.50 15.57
N GLN A 182 13.15 2.11 16.11
CA GLN A 182 13.65 1.81 17.46
C GLN A 182 12.59 2.04 18.54
N LYS A 183 11.86 3.16 18.45
CA LYS A 183 10.77 3.48 19.38
C LYS A 183 9.66 2.43 19.31
N ILE A 184 9.21 2.04 18.10
CA ILE A 184 8.21 0.96 17.92
C ILE A 184 8.68 -0.34 18.55
N ILE A 185 9.94 -0.74 18.31
CA ILE A 185 10.53 -1.97 18.85
C ILE A 185 10.53 -1.95 20.38
N ALA A 186 10.97 -0.84 20.97
CA ALA A 186 11.05 -0.67 22.42
C ALA A 186 9.67 -0.64 23.08
N GLU A 187 8.71 0.10 22.52
CA GLU A 187 7.36 0.26 23.09
C GLU A 187 6.52 -1.01 23.03
N PHE A 188 6.62 -1.76 21.93
CA PHE A 188 5.82 -2.97 21.71
C PHE A 188 6.57 -4.27 22.02
N GLY A 189 7.83 -4.19 22.46
CA GLY A 189 8.62 -5.33 22.91
C GLY A 189 8.91 -6.35 21.80
N TYR A 190 9.04 -5.91 20.55
CA TYR A 190 9.38 -6.79 19.44
C TYR A 190 10.78 -7.37 19.63
N ARG A 191 10.91 -8.70 19.52
CA ARG A 191 12.18 -9.42 19.76
C ARG A 191 12.95 -9.70 18.48
N SER A 192 12.25 -9.66 17.35
CA SER A 192 12.81 -9.98 16.04
C SER A 192 12.23 -9.03 15.02
N MET A 193 13.05 -8.73 14.01
CA MET A 193 12.67 -7.86 12.90
C MET A 193 12.88 -8.60 11.60
N GLN A 194 11.98 -8.41 10.65
CA GLN A 194 12.16 -8.85 9.28
C GLN A 194 12.24 -7.61 8.40
N ILE A 195 13.40 -7.38 7.79
CA ILE A 195 13.60 -6.22 6.92
C ILE A 195 13.42 -6.62 5.48
N VAL A 196 12.55 -5.90 4.79
CA VAL A 196 12.33 -6.02 3.36
C VAL A 196 12.85 -4.75 2.70
N ALA A 197 14.01 -4.87 2.04
CA ALA A 197 14.69 -3.76 1.39
C ALA A 197 15.34 -4.24 0.10
N LYS A 198 15.57 -3.32 -0.84
CA LYS A 198 16.35 -3.66 -2.03
C LYS A 198 17.83 -3.74 -1.68
N THR A 199 18.41 -4.93 -1.84
CA THR A 199 19.84 -5.15 -1.66
C THR A 199 20.60 -4.79 -2.93
N ASN A 200 21.71 -4.07 -2.79
CA ASN A 200 22.70 -3.94 -3.84
C ASN A 200 23.33 -5.33 -4.12
N PRO A 201 23.34 -5.82 -5.37
CA PRO A 201 23.81 -7.17 -5.67
C PRO A 201 25.29 -7.40 -5.39
N VAL A 202 26.10 -6.32 -5.39
CA VAL A 202 27.55 -6.38 -5.16
C VAL A 202 27.85 -6.36 -3.67
N THR A 203 27.30 -5.40 -2.93
CA THR A 203 27.61 -5.22 -1.50
C THR A 203 26.75 -6.08 -0.59
N ARG A 204 25.64 -6.64 -1.11
CA ARG A 204 24.57 -7.31 -0.36
C ARG A 204 23.99 -6.47 0.79
N ARG A 205 24.18 -5.15 0.74
CA ARG A 205 23.65 -4.16 1.68
C ARG A 205 22.58 -3.33 0.99
N SER A 206 21.63 -2.79 1.76
CA SER A 206 20.68 -1.82 1.20
C SER A 206 21.26 -0.42 1.30
N ASP A 207 20.99 0.43 0.31
CA ASP A 207 21.37 1.86 0.39
C ASP A 207 20.39 2.66 1.28
N ALA A 208 19.61 1.98 2.12
CA ALA A 208 18.62 2.61 2.99
C ALA A 208 19.31 3.27 4.18
N ALA A 209 18.76 4.37 4.68
CA ALA A 209 19.34 5.11 5.80
C ALA A 209 19.60 4.25 7.05
N CYS A 210 18.74 3.28 7.32
CA CYS A 210 18.78 2.45 8.52
C CYS A 210 19.51 1.11 8.36
N ASP A 211 20.25 0.92 7.27
CA ASP A 211 20.88 -0.35 6.89
C ASP A 211 21.83 -0.93 7.97
N GLY A 212 22.51 -0.05 8.71
CA GLY A 212 23.53 -0.44 9.70
C GLY A 212 23.00 -1.22 10.90
N TRP A 213 21.69 -1.34 11.09
CA TRP A 213 21.07 -2.01 12.25
C TRP A 213 20.37 -3.34 11.91
N LEU A 214 20.40 -3.77 10.66
CA LEU A 214 19.41 -4.71 10.13
C LEU A 214 20.06 -6.03 9.75
N VAL A 215 19.57 -7.10 10.39
CA VAL A 215 20.26 -8.40 10.48
C VAL A 215 19.76 -9.41 9.44
N ASP A 216 18.63 -9.16 8.79
CA ASP A 216 18.04 -10.10 7.84
C ASP A 216 17.32 -9.40 6.68
N TYR A 217 17.79 -9.63 5.45
CA TYR A 217 17.18 -9.10 4.23
C TYR A 217 16.34 -10.17 3.57
N GLY A 218 15.03 -10.11 3.83
CA GLY A 218 14.05 -10.85 3.04
C GLY A 218 13.77 -10.09 1.74
N ARG A 219 13.97 -10.74 0.59
CA ARG A 219 13.65 -10.14 -0.73
C ARG A 219 12.16 -10.07 -1.03
N ASP A 220 11.31 -10.61 -0.15
CA ASP A 220 10.04 -11.11 -0.63
C ASP A 220 8.88 -10.23 -0.19
N LEU A 221 8.13 -9.77 -1.19
CA LEU A 221 6.77 -9.27 -1.04
C LEU A 221 5.90 -10.23 -0.20
N SER A 222 6.15 -11.53 -0.25
CA SER A 222 5.46 -12.53 0.56
C SER A 222 5.63 -12.29 2.06
N ALA A 223 6.81 -11.88 2.52
CA ALA A 223 7.07 -11.56 3.92
C ALA A 223 6.17 -10.43 4.40
N MET A 224 6.06 -9.35 3.63
CA MET A 224 5.16 -8.24 3.97
C MET A 224 3.68 -8.63 3.91
N ILE A 225 3.26 -9.45 2.93
CA ILE A 225 1.86 -9.91 2.84
C ILE A 225 1.52 -10.83 4.02
N ARG A 226 2.47 -11.60 4.54
CA ARG A 226 2.30 -12.50 5.70
C ARG A 226 2.55 -11.84 7.05
N ALA A 227 3.04 -10.60 7.05
CA ALA A 227 3.33 -9.89 8.29
C ALA A 227 2.08 -9.73 9.16
N GLN A 228 2.20 -10.07 10.45
CA GLN A 228 1.19 -9.71 11.46
C GLN A 228 1.38 -8.27 11.95
N ASN A 229 2.64 -7.82 11.99
CA ASN A 229 3.02 -6.47 12.40
C ASN A 229 3.85 -5.84 11.29
N LEU A 230 3.36 -4.77 10.67
CA LEU A 230 3.98 -4.16 9.49
C LEU A 230 4.19 -2.66 9.68
N VAL A 231 5.42 -2.18 9.48
CA VAL A 231 5.69 -0.74 9.36
C VAL A 231 5.58 -0.32 7.90
N LEU A 232 4.66 0.60 7.63
CA LEU A 232 4.44 1.17 6.32
C LEU A 232 5.49 2.25 6.02
N ALA A 233 6.16 2.11 4.88
CA ALA A 233 7.02 3.13 4.31
C ALA A 233 6.29 3.92 3.22
N PHE A 234 6.94 4.97 2.71
CA PHE A 234 6.47 5.76 1.59
C PHE A 234 6.58 4.99 0.26
N SER A 235 5.74 3.95 0.11
CA SER A 235 5.79 2.99 -0.99
C SER A 235 4.43 2.36 -1.26
N SER A 236 4.02 2.33 -2.53
CA SER A 236 2.87 1.55 -2.98
C SER A 236 3.04 0.04 -2.71
N LEU A 237 4.28 -0.44 -2.61
CA LEU A 237 4.58 -1.84 -2.30
C LEU A 237 4.13 -2.23 -0.88
N SER A 238 4.51 -1.43 0.14
CA SER A 238 4.11 -1.71 1.53
C SER A 238 2.62 -1.57 1.73
N LEU A 239 1.97 -0.60 1.07
CA LEU A 239 0.52 -0.48 1.12
C LEU A 239 -0.19 -1.66 0.46
N SER A 240 0.28 -2.09 -0.73
CA SER A 240 -0.31 -3.24 -1.42
C SER A 240 -0.17 -4.51 -0.58
N ALA A 241 0.98 -4.70 0.05
CA ALA A 241 1.21 -5.84 0.94
C ALA A 241 0.22 -5.85 2.11
N ALA A 242 0.00 -4.69 2.76
CA ALA A 242 -0.96 -4.55 3.84
C ALA A 242 -2.39 -4.89 3.40
N LEU A 243 -2.82 -4.37 2.25
CA LEU A 243 -4.17 -4.60 1.69
C LEU A 243 -4.35 -6.07 1.22
N LEU A 244 -3.30 -6.72 0.72
CA LEU A 244 -3.34 -8.12 0.31
C LEU A 244 -3.25 -9.10 1.49
N SER A 245 -2.80 -8.64 2.65
CA SER A 245 -2.59 -9.48 3.82
C SER A 245 -3.90 -10.00 4.41
N ASN A 246 -3.90 -11.29 4.76
CA ASN A 246 -4.92 -11.92 5.60
C ASN A 246 -4.47 -12.00 7.06
N GLU A 247 -3.24 -11.60 7.35
CA GLU A 247 -2.52 -11.96 8.57
C GLU A 247 -2.24 -10.75 9.44
N LEU A 248 -2.23 -9.57 8.82
CA LEU A 248 -2.00 -8.29 9.44
C LEU A 248 -2.96 -8.08 10.61
N GLN A 249 -2.39 -7.68 11.74
CA GLN A 249 -3.05 -7.34 12.99
C GLN A 249 -2.68 -5.92 13.42
N VAL A 250 -1.41 -5.54 13.24
CA VAL A 250 -0.91 -4.23 13.62
C VAL A 250 -0.19 -3.58 12.44
N MET A 251 -0.56 -2.34 12.16
CA MET A 251 0.15 -1.47 11.23
C MET A 251 0.78 -0.30 11.97
N TYR A 252 1.96 0.11 11.52
CA TYR A 252 2.63 1.31 12.00
C TYR A 252 2.86 2.24 10.82
N ARG A 253 2.66 3.54 11.02
CA ARG A 253 3.04 4.53 10.00
C ARG A 253 3.46 5.85 10.62
N ARG A 254 4.15 6.65 9.82
CA ARG A 254 4.42 8.03 10.13
C ARG A 254 3.21 8.88 9.77
N ARG A 255 2.70 9.69 10.67
CA ARG A 255 1.48 10.50 10.49
C ARG A 255 1.73 11.79 9.71
N ASP A 256 2.85 12.47 9.99
CA ASP A 256 3.21 13.77 9.43
C ASP A 256 3.94 13.71 8.09
N ALA A 257 4.10 12.52 7.49
CA ALA A 257 4.60 12.46 6.11
C ALA A 257 3.53 13.05 5.17
N GLN A 258 3.93 13.78 4.13
CA GLN A 258 2.96 14.29 3.16
C GLN A 258 2.46 13.15 2.26
N TRP A 259 1.55 12.32 2.78
CA TRP A 259 1.02 11.15 2.09
C TRP A 259 0.14 11.56 0.87
N TYR A 260 -0.13 12.85 0.63
CA TYR A 260 -1.13 13.36 -0.31
C TYR A 260 -0.85 13.00 -1.77
N SER A 261 0.41 12.71 -2.13
CA SER A 261 0.81 12.39 -3.50
C SER A 261 0.71 10.89 -3.88
N ILE A 262 0.73 9.96 -2.93
CA ILE A 262 0.72 8.51 -3.22
C ILE A 262 -0.16 7.69 -2.25
N LEU A 263 -0.36 8.13 -1.01
CA LEU A 263 -0.70 7.23 0.11
C LEU A 263 -1.88 7.69 1.01
N HIS A 264 -2.23 8.98 1.09
CA HIS A 264 -3.42 9.50 1.83
C HIS A 264 -4.73 9.02 1.19
N SER A 265 -4.67 8.44 -0.01
CA SER A 265 -5.85 8.05 -0.76
C SER A 265 -6.46 6.73 -0.36
N ILE A 266 -5.69 5.81 0.24
CA ILE A 266 -6.18 4.46 0.51
C ILE A 266 -6.17 4.14 2.00
N ILE A 267 -5.01 4.17 2.67
CA ILE A 267 -4.93 3.80 4.09
C ILE A 267 -4.98 5.08 4.93
N ASN A 268 -6.08 5.27 5.65
CA ASN A 268 -6.30 6.35 6.63
C ASN A 268 -6.66 5.74 8.00
N CYS A 269 -7.02 6.56 9.00
CA CYS A 269 -7.38 6.04 10.33
C CYS A 269 -8.60 5.10 10.35
N ASN A 270 -9.36 4.99 9.25
CA ASN A 270 -10.44 4.02 9.11
C ASN A 270 -9.93 2.71 8.49
N VAL A 271 -9.14 1.98 9.26
CA VAL A 271 -8.66 0.63 8.91
C VAL A 271 -9.79 -0.40 8.98
N TRP A 272 -9.55 -1.64 8.56
CA TRP A 272 -10.55 -2.71 8.58
C TRP A 272 -10.57 -3.48 9.90
N THR A 273 -11.68 -4.16 10.18
CA THR A 273 -11.88 -4.98 11.38
C THR A 273 -10.74 -5.96 11.61
N GLY A 274 -10.28 -6.03 12.87
CA GLY A 274 -9.19 -6.92 13.30
C GLY A 274 -7.79 -6.35 13.08
N VAL A 275 -7.67 -5.13 12.53
CA VAL A 275 -6.40 -4.42 12.42
C VAL A 275 -6.41 -3.14 13.24
N THR A 276 -5.34 -2.94 14.00
CA THR A 276 -5.04 -1.68 14.70
C THR A 276 -3.94 -0.96 13.94
N MET A 277 -4.07 0.35 13.75
CA MET A 277 -2.98 1.16 13.20
C MET A 277 -2.47 2.14 14.25
N TYR A 278 -1.15 2.19 14.41
CA TYR A 278 -0.45 3.15 15.24
C TYR A 278 0.29 4.16 14.37
N GLU A 279 0.16 5.41 14.76
CA GLU A 279 0.70 6.57 14.07
C GLU A 279 1.73 7.27 14.94
N TYR A 280 2.84 7.67 14.33
CA TYR A 280 3.87 8.46 15.00
C TYR A 280 4.11 9.75 14.22
N ASN A 281 4.25 10.85 14.94
CA ASN A 281 4.67 12.11 14.38
C ASN A 281 6.18 12.25 14.57
N THR A 282 6.87 12.64 13.51
CA THR A 282 8.28 13.02 13.55
C THR A 282 8.46 14.51 13.28
N SER A 283 7.40 15.29 13.52
CA SER A 283 7.27 16.75 13.39
C SER A 283 8.29 17.37 12.42
N LEU A 284 8.14 17.02 11.16
CA LEU A 284 8.95 17.54 10.07
C LEU A 284 8.34 18.85 9.59
N GLN A 285 8.84 19.98 10.10
CA GLN A 285 8.66 21.26 9.40
C GLN A 285 9.73 21.32 8.31
N GLN A 286 9.35 20.95 7.10
CA GLN A 286 10.22 20.89 5.92
C GLN A 286 10.99 22.20 5.69
N ASP A 287 10.42 23.32 6.12
CA ASP A 287 10.96 24.66 5.90
C ASP A 287 12.21 25.00 6.70
N ASN A 288 12.56 24.22 7.74
CA ASN A 288 13.70 24.51 8.63
C ASN A 288 14.83 23.45 8.58
N GLN A 289 14.76 22.50 7.65
CA GLN A 289 15.74 21.42 7.58
C GLN A 289 17.00 21.88 6.84
N THR A 290 18.10 22.04 7.57
CA THR A 290 19.45 22.09 6.98
C THR A 290 20.00 20.67 6.91
N GLY A 291 20.28 20.15 5.70
CA GLY A 291 20.91 18.84 5.52
C GLY A 291 20.24 17.95 4.48
N SER A 292 20.74 16.72 4.33
CA SER A 292 20.15 15.73 3.43
C SER A 292 19.08 14.89 4.13
N ALA A 293 18.07 14.42 3.40
CA ALA A 293 17.04 13.54 3.96
C ALA A 293 17.63 12.25 4.56
N SER A 294 18.66 11.68 3.94
CA SER A 294 19.37 10.50 4.46
C SER A 294 20.08 10.76 5.79
N GLU A 295 20.65 11.94 5.97
CA GLU A 295 21.22 12.35 7.26
C GLU A 295 20.11 12.48 8.31
N TRP A 296 19.03 13.20 8.00
CA TRP A 296 17.87 13.33 8.88
C TRP A 296 17.29 11.97 9.30
N LEU A 297 17.09 11.05 8.36
CA LEU A 297 16.58 9.70 8.66
C LEU A 297 17.46 8.95 9.66
N LYS A 298 18.78 9.16 9.63
CA LYS A 298 19.76 8.50 10.52
C LYS A 298 19.86 9.18 11.89
N THR A 299 19.77 10.50 11.93
CA THR A 299 20.10 11.30 13.12
C THR A 299 18.88 11.87 13.83
N PHE A 300 17.66 11.66 13.33
CA PHE A 300 16.46 12.19 13.98
C PHE A 300 16.35 11.70 15.43
N PRO A 301 16.27 12.61 16.42
CA PRO A 301 16.29 12.25 17.82
C PRO A 301 15.02 11.49 18.25
N PRO A 302 15.14 10.34 18.94
CA PRO A 302 13.99 9.53 19.36
C PRO A 302 13.04 10.26 20.32
N GLU A 303 13.56 11.18 21.15
CA GLU A 303 12.78 12.00 22.09
C GLU A 303 11.86 13.02 21.41
N GLN A 304 12.10 13.35 20.13
CA GLN A 304 11.22 14.23 19.35
C GLN A 304 10.09 13.47 18.65
N ILE A 305 10.08 12.14 18.71
CA ILE A 305 9.01 11.33 18.13
C ILE A 305 7.83 11.27 19.10
N THR A 306 6.67 11.74 18.66
CA THR A 306 5.42 11.72 19.45
C THR A 306 4.46 10.65 18.95
N GLY A 307 3.63 10.11 19.84
CA GLY A 307 2.77 8.93 19.61
C GLY A 307 3.05 7.80 20.60
N PRO A 308 2.48 6.60 20.40
CA PRO A 308 1.62 6.24 19.28
C PRO A 308 0.22 6.85 19.39
N PHE A 309 -0.28 7.43 18.29
CA PHE A 309 -1.70 7.73 18.12
C PHE A 309 -2.40 6.49 17.57
N THR A 310 -3.53 6.09 18.15
CA THR A 310 -4.23 4.86 17.75
C THR A 310 -5.36 5.19 16.78
N CYS A 311 -5.38 4.52 15.63
CA CYS A 311 -6.48 4.52 14.68
C CYS A 311 -7.17 3.14 14.69
N GLN A 312 -8.51 3.14 14.75
CA GLN A 312 -9.32 1.92 14.68
C GLN A 312 -10.47 2.07 13.70
N HIS A 313 -11.01 0.94 13.23
CA HIS A 313 -12.21 0.92 12.40
C HIS A 313 -13.35 1.73 13.07
N GLY A 314 -14.00 2.60 12.30
CA GLY A 314 -15.08 3.45 12.82
C GLY A 314 -14.61 4.69 13.60
N SER A 315 -13.30 4.94 13.71
CA SER A 315 -12.80 6.24 14.16
C SER A 315 -13.20 7.28 13.11
N GLU A 316 -14.00 8.29 13.49
CA GLU A 316 -14.44 9.34 12.57
C GLU A 316 -13.23 9.98 11.88
N ILE A 317 -13.25 9.99 10.55
CA ILE A 317 -12.34 10.78 9.73
C ILE A 317 -12.78 12.23 9.91
N LYS A 318 -12.13 12.98 10.79
CA LYS A 318 -12.24 14.44 10.74
C LYS A 318 -11.40 14.90 9.55
N PRO A 319 -11.98 15.52 8.51
CA PRO A 319 -11.19 16.11 7.45
C PRO A 319 -10.25 17.14 8.08
N GLU A 320 -8.95 17.02 7.82
CA GLU A 320 -8.01 18.11 8.09
C GLU A 320 -8.44 19.28 7.18
N ILE A 321 -8.91 20.36 7.78
CA ILE A 321 -9.38 21.59 7.12
C ILE A 321 -8.17 22.38 6.63
#